data_AF-A0A7M1USN3-F1
#
_entry.id   AF-A0A7M1USN3-F1
#
_cell.length_a   1.000
_cell.length_b   1.000
_cell.length_c   1.000
_cell.angle_alpha   90.00
_cell.angle_beta   90.00
_cell.angle_gamma   90.00
#
_symmetry.space_group_name_H-M   'P 1'
#
loop_
_entity.id
_entity.type
_entity.pdbx_description
1 polymer ?
#
loop_
_entity_poly.entity_id
_entity_poly.type
_entity_poly.pdbx_seq_one_letter_code
_entity_poly.pdbx_strand_id
1 'polypeptide(L)'
;MERFPDAIEIYVNGVLEKVDVDKIARRDFKVLVDPGNNVGSLTTTLLLKKLGVKPVVVNGNLDPHPARLPEPIPENLVETIKLVKLYGCDFGVAHDGDADRAMIIDNEGRFQWGDRTAPLLAVGGAKEVYRPRRLERRLSSHSSRL
;
A
#
# COMPACT_ATOMS: atom_id res chain seq x y z
N MET A 1 -29.58 5.18 8.54
CA MET A 1 -28.27 4.70 8.07
C MET A 1 -27.22 5.34 8.95
N GLU A 2 -26.50 4.53 9.73
CA GLU A 2 -25.46 5.03 10.64
C GLU A 2 -24.26 5.49 9.80
N ARG A 3 -23.75 6.70 10.06
CA ARG A 3 -22.58 7.25 9.36
C ARG A 3 -21.34 6.94 10.18
N PHE A 4 -20.31 6.44 9.52
CA PHE A 4 -18.97 6.24 10.10
C PHE A 4 -18.01 7.27 9.50
N PRO A 5 -18.04 8.53 9.98
CA PRO A 5 -17.26 9.61 9.36
C PRO A 5 -15.75 9.33 9.37
N ASP A 6 -15.28 8.53 10.33
CA ASP A 6 -13.86 8.25 10.53
C ASP A 6 -13.40 6.91 9.91
N ALA A 7 -14.26 6.24 9.12
CA ALA A 7 -13.96 4.92 8.58
C ALA A 7 -12.65 4.87 7.76
N ILE A 8 -12.39 5.91 6.96
CA ILE A 8 -11.15 6.02 6.16
C ILE A 8 -9.93 6.11 7.07
N GLU A 9 -10.00 6.95 8.12
CA GLU A 9 -8.89 7.14 9.06
C GLU A 9 -8.63 5.87 9.87
N ILE A 10 -9.69 5.20 10.35
CA ILE A 10 -9.57 3.92 11.06
C ILE A 10 -8.88 2.88 10.18
N TYR A 11 -9.31 2.75 8.92
CA TYR A 11 -8.70 1.81 7.97
C TYR A 11 -7.22 2.13 7.72
N VAL A 12 -6.90 3.38 7.37
CA VAL A 12 -5.52 3.79 7.06
C VAL A 12 -4.61 3.59 8.26
N ASN A 13 -5.03 4.00 9.47
CA ASN A 13 -4.24 3.82 10.68
C ASN A 13 -4.04 2.32 11.00
N GLY A 14 -5.06 1.49 10.81
CA GLY A 14 -4.96 0.04 10.98
C GLY A 14 -3.95 -0.62 10.05
N VAL A 15 -3.79 -0.11 8.82
CA VAL A 15 -2.74 -0.58 7.88
C VAL A 15 -1.35 -0.06 8.29
N LEU A 16 -1.24 1.21 8.68
CA LEU A 16 0.03 1.80 9.12
C LEU A 16 0.64 1.05 10.32
N GLU A 17 -0.18 0.53 11.23
CA GLU A 17 0.27 -0.28 12.37
C GLU A 17 0.93 -1.62 11.98
N LYS A 18 0.79 -2.06 10.73
CA LYS A 18 1.34 -3.34 10.24
C LYS A 18 2.70 -3.21 9.56
N VAL A 19 3.25 -2.00 9.48
CA VAL A 19 4.47 -1.72 8.72
C VAL A 19 5.41 -0.75 9.45
N ASP A 20 6.69 -0.78 9.10
CA ASP A 20 7.69 0.16 9.60
C ASP A 20 7.67 1.47 8.76
N VAL A 21 6.87 2.43 9.23
CA VAL A 21 6.65 3.73 8.56
C VAL A 21 7.97 4.47 8.31
N ASP A 22 8.85 4.55 9.32
CA ASP A 22 10.12 5.27 9.21
C ASP A 22 11.06 4.64 8.19
N LYS A 23 11.10 3.30 8.15
CA LYS A 23 11.90 2.58 7.16
C LYS A 23 11.39 2.78 5.74
N ILE A 24 10.07 2.82 5.54
CA ILE A 24 9.46 3.07 4.23
C ILE A 24 9.74 4.52 3.80
N ALA A 25 9.51 5.50 4.69
CA ALA A 25 9.73 6.91 4.41
C ALA A 25 11.17 7.21 4.00
N ARG A 26 12.17 6.62 4.70
CA ARG A 26 13.60 6.79 4.37
C ARG A 26 14.00 6.24 3.00
N ARG A 27 13.19 5.37 2.39
CA ARG A 27 13.52 4.76 1.11
C ARG A 27 13.22 5.66 -0.08
N ASP A 28 12.42 6.71 0.15
CA ASP A 28 12.02 7.74 -0.82
C ASP A 28 11.47 7.14 -2.14
N PHE A 29 10.53 6.21 -1.99
CA PHE A 29 9.92 5.55 -3.15
C PHE A 29 9.12 6.53 -3.99
N LYS A 30 9.21 6.38 -5.31
CA LYS A 30 8.32 7.01 -6.28
C LYS A 30 7.29 5.99 -6.77
N VAL A 31 6.07 6.10 -6.27
CA VAL A 31 4.99 5.14 -6.55
C VAL A 31 3.92 5.78 -7.41
N LEU A 32 3.49 5.11 -8.48
CA LEU A 32 2.29 5.49 -9.23
C LEU A 32 1.07 4.79 -8.65
N VAL A 33 -0.06 5.50 -8.51
CA VAL A 33 -1.33 4.92 -8.07
C VAL A 33 -2.43 5.21 -9.09
N ASP A 34 -3.15 4.16 -9.47
CA ASP A 34 -4.32 4.21 -10.35
C ASP A 34 -5.54 3.56 -9.66
N PRO A 35 -6.40 4.34 -9.00
CA PRO A 35 -7.64 3.84 -8.41
C PRO A 35 -8.79 3.74 -9.42
N GLY A 36 -8.54 3.99 -10.71
CA GLY A 36 -9.53 3.83 -11.78
C GLY A 36 -10.77 4.72 -11.62
N ASN A 37 -10.62 5.91 -11.03
CA ASN A 37 -11.71 6.83 -10.66
C ASN A 37 -12.67 6.34 -9.58
N ASN A 38 -12.26 5.37 -8.76
CA ASN A 38 -13.11 4.81 -7.70
C ASN A 38 -12.58 5.07 -6.28
N VAL A 39 -13.20 4.40 -5.30
CA VAL A 39 -13.06 4.68 -3.85
C VAL A 39 -11.65 4.44 -3.30
N GLY A 40 -10.82 3.64 -3.96
CA GLY A 40 -9.39 3.47 -3.61
C GLY A 40 -8.59 4.77 -3.64
N SER A 41 -9.07 5.81 -4.35
CA SER A 41 -8.49 7.16 -4.34
C SER A 41 -8.46 7.78 -2.94
N LEU A 42 -9.46 7.46 -2.10
CA LEU A 42 -9.61 8.01 -0.75
C LEU A 42 -8.65 7.38 0.26
N THR A 43 -8.32 6.10 0.08
CA THR A 43 -7.55 5.31 1.05
C THR A 43 -6.08 5.18 0.67
N THR A 44 -5.77 4.63 -0.51
CA THR A 44 -4.39 4.31 -0.91
C THR A 44 -3.52 5.57 -1.04
N THR A 45 -4.10 6.65 -1.56
CA THR A 45 -3.36 7.93 -1.69
C THR A 45 -3.09 8.57 -0.33
N LEU A 46 -4.04 8.48 0.61
CA LEU A 46 -3.84 8.95 1.98
C LEU A 46 -2.80 8.09 2.72
N LEU A 47 -2.88 6.76 2.58
CA LEU A 47 -1.93 5.81 3.16
C LEU A 47 -0.50 6.10 2.71
N LEU A 48 -0.25 6.25 1.41
CA LEU A 48 1.09 6.55 0.89
C LEU A 48 1.63 7.88 1.42
N LYS A 49 0.79 8.93 1.48
CA LYS A 49 1.18 10.21 2.08
C LYS A 49 1.60 10.05 3.55
N LYS A 50 0.85 9.27 4.33
CA LYS A 50 1.20 8.98 5.74
C LYS A 50 2.44 8.09 5.88
N LEU A 51 2.75 7.28 4.88
CA LEU A 51 4.01 6.51 4.78
C LEU A 51 5.22 7.38 4.37
N GLY A 52 5.04 8.69 4.18
CA GLY A 52 6.10 9.58 3.70
C GLY A 52 6.40 9.44 2.19
N VAL A 53 5.56 8.71 1.45
CA VAL A 53 5.67 8.52 0.01
C VAL A 53 4.85 9.60 -0.71
N LYS A 54 5.41 10.21 -1.76
CA LYS A 54 4.69 11.15 -2.62
C LYS A 54 4.21 10.43 -3.88
N PRO A 55 2.94 10.00 -3.96
CA PRO A 55 2.47 9.24 -5.10
C PRO A 55 2.26 10.11 -6.34
N VAL A 56 2.53 9.55 -7.51
CA VAL A 56 2.01 10.03 -8.79
C VAL A 56 0.62 9.42 -8.96
N VAL A 57 -0.43 10.22 -8.89
CA VAL A 57 -1.81 9.71 -8.95
C VAL A 57 -2.38 9.94 -10.35
N VAL A 58 -2.90 8.87 -10.95
CA VAL A 58 -3.66 8.90 -12.20
C VAL A 58 -5.09 8.44 -11.90
N ASN A 59 -6.10 8.93 -12.62
CA ASN A 59 -7.50 8.56 -12.38
C ASN A 59 -7.94 8.73 -10.90
N GLY A 60 -7.40 9.74 -10.21
CA GLY A 60 -7.55 9.92 -8.76
C GLY A 60 -8.83 10.61 -8.32
N ASN A 61 -9.59 11.21 -9.24
CA ASN A 61 -10.90 11.80 -8.96
C ASN A 61 -11.97 10.72 -8.95
N LEU A 62 -12.93 10.82 -8.03
CA LEU A 62 -14.13 9.99 -8.06
C LEU A 62 -14.98 10.36 -9.27
N ASP A 63 -15.29 9.39 -10.12
CA ASP A 63 -16.11 9.59 -11.32
C ASP A 63 -16.96 8.33 -11.61
N PRO A 64 -18.29 8.45 -11.75
CA PRO A 64 -19.13 7.33 -12.18
C PRO A 64 -18.81 6.84 -13.61
N HIS A 65 -18.09 7.61 -14.42
CA HIS A 65 -17.61 7.25 -15.75
C HIS A 65 -16.09 7.13 -15.75
N PRO A 66 -15.53 6.01 -15.28
CA PRO A 66 -14.10 5.87 -15.10
C PRO A 66 -13.34 5.89 -16.43
N ALA A 67 -12.11 6.39 -16.41
CA ALA A 67 -11.24 6.51 -17.59
C ALA A 67 -10.81 5.15 -18.18
N ARG A 68 -10.96 4.08 -17.41
CA ARG A 68 -10.76 2.69 -17.82
C ARG A 68 -11.80 1.80 -17.14
N LEU A 69 -11.98 0.58 -17.66
CA LEU A 69 -12.79 -0.41 -16.94
C LEU A 69 -12.18 -0.68 -15.54
N PRO A 70 -13.03 -0.88 -14.51
CA PRO A 70 -12.54 -1.01 -13.13
C PRO A 70 -11.58 -2.19 -12.97
N GLU A 71 -11.83 -3.30 -13.65
CA GLU A 71 -11.02 -4.52 -13.60
C GLU A 71 -9.54 -4.23 -13.94
N PRO A 72 -8.58 -4.43 -13.01
CA PRO A 72 -7.19 -4.03 -13.17
C PRO A 72 -6.36 -5.10 -13.90
N ILE A 73 -6.81 -5.50 -15.08
CA ILE A 73 -6.10 -6.42 -15.97
C ILE A 73 -5.21 -5.63 -16.95
N PRO A 74 -4.14 -6.24 -17.51
CA PRO A 74 -3.20 -5.54 -18.40
C PRO A 74 -3.86 -4.74 -19.53
N GLU A 75 -4.94 -5.28 -20.11
CA GLU A 75 -5.70 -4.66 -21.21
C GLU A 75 -6.31 -3.31 -20.81
N ASN A 76 -6.73 -3.17 -19.56
CA ASN A 76 -7.31 -1.93 -19.03
C ASN A 76 -6.25 -0.97 -18.48
N LEU A 77 -5.01 -1.44 -18.27
CA LEU A 77 -3.92 -0.69 -17.63
C LEU A 77 -2.83 -0.23 -18.61
N VAL A 78 -3.09 -0.29 -19.91
CA VAL A 78 -2.11 0.07 -20.95
C VAL A 78 -1.48 1.45 -20.72
N GLU A 79 -2.30 2.46 -20.43
CA GLU A 79 -1.80 3.82 -20.16
C GLU A 79 -1.05 3.89 -18.82
N THR A 80 -1.59 3.28 -17.76
CA THR A 80 -0.96 3.22 -16.44
C THR A 80 0.42 2.59 -16.49
N ILE A 81 0.58 1.50 -17.24
CA ILE A 81 1.87 0.82 -17.48
C ILE A 81 2.86 1.75 -18.16
N LYS A 82 2.42 2.49 -19.19
CA LYS A 82 3.29 3.48 -19.88
C LYS A 82 3.71 4.59 -18.92
N LEU A 83 2.78 5.10 -18.10
CA LEU A 83 3.04 6.20 -17.17
C LEU A 83 4.01 5.79 -16.05
N VAL A 84 3.99 4.54 -15.58
CA VAL A 84 4.99 4.04 -14.62
C VAL A 84 6.40 4.21 -15.17
N LYS A 85 6.62 3.82 -16.43
CA LYS A 85 7.91 3.96 -17.11
C LYS A 85 8.25 5.43 -17.40
N LEU A 86 7.29 6.18 -17.93
CA LEU A 86 7.48 7.57 -18.33
C LEU A 86 7.86 8.45 -17.14
N TYR A 87 7.22 8.24 -15.99
CA TYR A 87 7.55 8.97 -14.78
C TYR A 87 8.74 8.36 -14.02
N GLY A 88 9.29 7.23 -14.45
CA GLY A 88 10.41 6.57 -13.76
C GLY A 88 10.04 6.18 -12.33
N CYS A 89 8.84 5.65 -12.12
CA CYS A 89 8.38 5.18 -10.82
C CYS A 89 9.07 3.86 -10.46
N ASP A 90 9.33 3.63 -9.17
CA ASP A 90 9.87 2.35 -8.68
C ASP A 90 8.88 1.20 -8.90
N PHE A 91 7.59 1.50 -8.83
CA PHE A 91 6.49 0.61 -9.22
C PHE A 91 5.18 1.40 -9.32
N GLY A 92 4.15 0.77 -9.90
CA GLY A 92 2.77 1.22 -9.92
C GLY A 92 1.84 0.28 -9.15
N VAL A 93 0.75 0.83 -8.62
CA VAL A 93 -0.35 0.10 -7.97
C VAL A 93 -1.65 0.48 -8.68
N ALA A 94 -2.40 -0.52 -9.13
CA ALA A 94 -3.72 -0.32 -9.71
C ALA A 94 -4.79 -1.07 -8.91
N HIS A 95 -5.92 -0.42 -8.66
CA HIS A 95 -7.07 -0.99 -7.97
C HIS A 95 -8.24 -1.27 -8.92
N ASP A 96 -9.12 -2.15 -8.46
CA ASP A 96 -10.47 -2.30 -8.98
C ASP A 96 -11.46 -1.35 -8.30
N GLY A 97 -12.76 -1.53 -8.59
CA GLY A 97 -13.81 -0.56 -8.28
C GLY A 97 -13.98 -0.26 -6.80
N ASP A 98 -13.99 -1.28 -5.94
CA ASP A 98 -14.09 -1.13 -4.48
C ASP A 98 -12.72 -1.22 -3.77
N ALA A 99 -11.65 -1.42 -4.54
CA ALA A 99 -10.26 -1.47 -4.11
C ALA A 99 -9.93 -2.63 -3.15
N ASP A 100 -10.64 -3.76 -3.24
CA ASP A 100 -10.28 -4.99 -2.54
C ASP A 100 -9.11 -5.73 -3.22
N ARG A 101 -8.86 -5.44 -4.51
CA ARG A 101 -7.70 -5.94 -5.27
C ARG A 101 -6.69 -4.85 -5.56
N ALA A 102 -5.42 -5.26 -5.56
CA ALA A 102 -4.30 -4.41 -5.92
C ALA A 102 -3.35 -5.18 -6.85
N MET A 103 -3.12 -4.64 -8.04
CA MET A 103 -2.18 -5.18 -9.02
C MET A 103 -0.92 -4.32 -9.06
N ILE A 104 0.23 -4.98 -9.19
CA ILE A 104 1.54 -4.32 -9.19
C ILE A 104 2.08 -4.25 -10.62
N ILE A 105 2.63 -3.10 -10.97
CA ILE A 105 3.39 -2.89 -12.21
C ILE A 105 4.82 -2.55 -11.78
N ASP A 106 5.82 -3.31 -12.24
CA ASP A 106 7.21 -2.99 -11.87
C ASP A 106 7.75 -1.76 -12.62
N ASN A 107 8.96 -1.31 -12.25
CA ASN A 107 9.63 -0.15 -12.87
C ASN A 107 9.91 -0.31 -14.37
N GLU A 108 9.92 -1.53 -14.91
CA GLU A 108 10.10 -1.79 -16.35
C GLU A 108 8.77 -1.77 -17.12
N GLY A 109 7.66 -1.57 -16.41
CA GLY A 109 6.30 -1.61 -16.93
C GLY A 109 5.77 -3.02 -17.14
N ARG A 110 6.30 -4.02 -16.43
CA ARG A 110 5.75 -5.39 -16.49
C ARG A 110 4.64 -5.53 -15.45
N PHE A 111 3.48 -5.99 -15.91
CA PHE A 111 2.37 -6.34 -15.04
C PHE A 111 2.71 -7.59 -14.22
N GLN A 112 2.45 -7.54 -12.92
CA GLN A 112 2.66 -8.65 -11.99
C GLN A 112 1.31 -9.16 -11.50
N TRP A 113 0.98 -10.37 -11.92
CA TRP A 113 -0.20 -11.09 -11.46
C TRP A 113 -0.10 -11.41 -9.95
N GLY A 114 -1.27 -11.58 -9.32
CA GLY A 114 -1.39 -11.83 -7.89
C GLY A 114 -0.65 -13.08 -7.39
N ASP A 115 -0.50 -14.10 -8.24
CA ASP A 115 0.28 -15.31 -7.95
C ASP A 115 1.78 -15.05 -7.78
N ARG A 116 2.30 -13.95 -8.36
CA ARG A 116 3.68 -13.50 -8.17
C ARG A 116 3.85 -12.63 -6.93
N THR A 117 2.88 -11.78 -6.62
CA THR A 117 2.95 -10.85 -5.48
C THR A 117 2.57 -11.51 -4.17
N ALA A 118 1.61 -12.45 -4.17
CA ALA A 118 1.15 -13.12 -2.97
C ALA A 118 2.27 -13.88 -2.21
N PRO A 119 3.18 -14.64 -2.85
CA PRO A 119 4.30 -15.26 -2.15
C PRO A 119 5.26 -14.23 -1.52
N LEU A 120 5.51 -13.10 -2.20
CA LEU A 120 6.35 -12.02 -1.66
C LEU A 120 5.72 -11.40 -0.42
N LEU A 121 4.41 -11.15 -0.46
CA LEU A 121 3.63 -10.66 0.69
C LEU A 121 3.63 -11.67 1.83
N ALA A 122 3.49 -12.97 1.53
CA ALA A 122 3.54 -14.03 2.54
C ALA A 122 4.89 -14.07 3.27
N VAL A 123 6.01 -13.95 2.54
CA VAL A 123 7.35 -13.89 3.14
C VAL A 123 7.53 -12.60 3.96
N GLY A 124 7.02 -11.46 3.47
CA GLY A 124 7.03 -10.20 4.21
C GLY A 124 6.25 -10.31 5.53
N GLY A 125 5.01 -10.77 5.47
CA GLY A 125 4.13 -10.93 6.62
C GLY A 125 4.62 -12.00 7.61
N ALA A 126 5.23 -13.09 7.15
CA ALA A 126 5.79 -14.11 8.03
C ALA A 126 6.92 -13.56 8.92
N LYS A 127 7.73 -12.61 8.40
CA LYS A 127 8.77 -11.92 9.20
C LYS A 127 8.17 -11.04 10.30
N GLU A 128 6.98 -10.49 10.06
CA GLU A 128 6.20 -9.72 11.04
C GLU A 128 5.69 -10.64 12.16
N VAL A 129 5.06 -11.76 11.79
CA VAL A 129 4.46 -12.74 12.72
C VAL A 129 5.51 -13.47 13.54
N TYR A 130 6.67 -13.76 12.95
CA TYR A 130 7.77 -14.49 13.60
C TYR A 130 8.82 -13.58 14.27
N ARG A 131 8.50 -12.32 14.60
CA ARG A 131 9.36 -11.54 15.50
C ARG A 131 9.22 -12.12 16.92
N PRO A 132 10.25 -12.78 17.49
CA PRO A 132 10.17 -13.25 18.87
C PRO A 132 9.98 -12.01 19.73
N ARG A 133 8.91 -11.97 20.54
CA ARG A 133 8.77 -10.93 21.57
C ARG A 133 10.03 -11.00 22.40
N ARG A 134 10.88 -9.97 22.30
CA ARG A 134 12.08 -9.85 23.13
C ARG A 134 11.57 -9.76 24.56
N LEU A 135 11.60 -10.88 25.27
CA LEU A 135 11.26 -10.93 26.68
C LEU A 135 12.41 -10.20 27.38
N GLU A 136 12.28 -8.88 27.55
CA GLU A 136 13.18 -8.13 28.42
C GLU A 136 12.94 -8.65 29.83
N ARG A 137 13.74 -9.65 30.22
CA ARG A 137 13.91 -10.03 31.62
C ARG A 137 14.46 -8.81 32.33
N ARG A 138 13.58 -8.03 32.96
CA ARG A 138 13.94 -7.19 34.10
C ARG A 138 14.44 -8.13 35.19
N LEU A 139 15.73 -8.44 35.17
CA LEU A 139 16.43 -8.86 36.36
C LEU A 139 16.54 -7.62 37.24
N SER A 140 15.53 -7.39 38.08
CA SER A 140 15.70 -6.52 39.24
C SER A 140 16.69 -7.23 40.17
N SER A 141 17.93 -6.79 40.15
CA SER A 141 18.92 -7.07 41.17
C SER A 141 18.37 -6.58 42.52
N HIS A 142 17.80 -7.50 43.30
CA HIS A 142 17.69 -7.32 44.74
C HIS A 142 19.09 -7.49 45.35
N SER A 143 19.91 -6.44 45.21
CA SER A 143 21.03 -6.20 46.09
C SER A 143 20.56 -5.22 47.16
N SER A 144 20.11 -5.76 48.28
CA SER A 144 20.01 -5.00 49.52
C SER A 144 19.84 -5.93 50.73
N ARG A 145 20.94 -6.08 51.46
CA ARG A 145 21.03 -6.13 52.93
C ARG A 145 20.38 -7.35 53.61
N LEU A 146 21.22 -8.31 54.00
CA LEU A 146 21.74 -8.49 55.38
C LEU A 146 22.91 -9.46 55.37
#